data_AF-X1CVP4-F1
#
_entry.id   AF-X1CVP4-F1
#
_cell.length_a   1.000
_cell.length_b   1.000
_cell.length_c   1.000
_cell.angle_alpha   90.00
_cell.angle_beta   90.00
_cell.angle_gamma   90.00
#
_symmetry.space_group_name_H-M   'P 1'
#
loop_
_entity.id
_entity.type
_entity.pdbx_description
1 polymer ?
#
loop_
_entity_poly.entity_id
_entity_poly.type
_entity_poly.pdbx_seq_one_letter_code
_entity_poly.pdbx_strand_id
1 'polypeptide(L)'
;MVKVTPKLLDEQLEILKEDGIPKDLITKIREKIINEDLEEEQLEYFLNKIYINYNNALVETSEPVGTVAAQSIGEPGTQMTLRTFHYAGVEEFSVTQANALLLHKALHQVIG
;
A
#
# COMPACT_ATOMS: atom_id res chain seq x y z
N MET A 1 -17.52 -9.97 30.57
CA MET A 1 -16.92 -9.82 29.23
C MET A 1 -18.06 -9.54 28.27
N VAL A 2 -18.22 -8.28 27.87
CA VAL A 2 -19.28 -7.84 26.94
C VAL A 2 -18.77 -8.12 25.54
N LYS A 3 -19.48 -8.99 24.81
CA LYS A 3 -19.18 -9.23 23.39
C LYS A 3 -19.58 -8.01 22.58
N VAL A 4 -18.78 -7.67 21.58
CA VAL A 4 -19.07 -6.56 20.66
C VAL A 4 -20.47 -6.75 20.07
N THR A 5 -21.35 -5.78 20.29
CA THR A 5 -22.65 -5.73 19.64
C THR A 5 -22.48 -5.10 18.25
N PRO A 6 -23.15 -5.57 17.19
CA PRO A 6 -23.01 -5.00 15.85
C PRO A 6 -23.24 -3.49 15.78
N LYS A 7 -24.09 -2.95 16.66
CA LYS A 7 -24.34 -1.50 16.80
C LYS A 7 -23.11 -0.73 17.27
N LEU A 8 -22.38 -1.26 18.25
CA LEU A 8 -21.18 -0.64 18.81
C LEU A 8 -20.07 -0.57 17.74
N LEU A 9 -19.96 -1.63 16.94
CA LEU A 9 -19.01 -1.68 15.83
C LEU A 9 -19.33 -0.60 14.78
N ASP A 10 -20.59 -0.48 14.37
CA ASP A 10 -20.98 0.51 13.36
C ASP A 10 -20.78 1.95 13.88
N GLU A 11 -21.03 2.22 15.17
CA GLU A 11 -20.75 3.52 15.80
C GLU A 11 -19.24 3.84 15.80
N GLN A 12 -18.40 2.91 16.22
CA GLN A 12 -16.95 3.12 16.23
C GLN A 12 -16.35 3.27 14.83
N LEU A 13 -16.92 2.60 13.82
CA LEU A 13 -16.50 2.75 12.43
C LEU A 13 -16.90 4.12 11.84
N GLU A 14 -18.03 4.71 12.27
CA GLU A 14 -18.38 6.08 11.87
C GLU A 14 -17.44 7.11 12.50
N ILE A 15 -17.00 6.93 13.75
CA ILE A 15 -15.99 7.81 14.37
C ILE A 15 -14.70 7.82 13.55
N LEU A 16 -14.18 6.64 13.17
CA LEU A 16 -12.98 6.53 12.34
C LEU A 16 -13.15 7.19 10.96
N LYS A 17 -14.37 7.22 10.43
CA LYS A 17 -14.70 7.87 9.16
C LYS A 17 -14.66 9.39 9.28
N GLU A 18 -15.16 9.93 10.39
CA GLU A 18 -15.05 11.36 10.71
C GLU A 18 -13.59 11.78 10.92
N ASP A 19 -12.78 10.92 11.51
CA ASP A 19 -11.34 11.11 11.72
C ASP A 19 -10.49 11.08 10.44
N GLY A 20 -11.12 10.91 9.27
CA GLY A 20 -10.46 11.01 7.96
C GLY A 20 -9.90 9.69 7.42
N ILE A 21 -10.25 8.55 8.02
CA ILE A 21 -9.86 7.25 7.49
C ILE A 21 -10.66 6.94 6.20
N PRO A 22 -10.00 6.47 5.12
CA PRO A 22 -10.68 6.13 3.87
C PRO A 22 -11.73 5.02 4.03
N LYS A 23 -12.85 5.17 3.31
CA LYS A 23 -13.97 4.20 3.31
C LYS A 23 -13.55 2.77 2.92
N ASP A 24 -12.56 2.63 2.05
CA ASP A 24 -12.04 1.33 1.62
C ASP A 24 -11.38 0.59 2.78
N LEU A 25 -10.66 1.30 3.65
CA LEU A 25 -10.01 0.71 4.81
C LEU A 25 -11.06 0.31 5.87
N ILE A 26 -12.05 1.16 6.11
CA ILE A 26 -13.18 0.88 7.01
C ILE A 26 -13.94 -0.38 6.57
N THR A 27 -14.19 -0.53 5.27
CA THR A 27 -14.87 -1.71 4.72
C THR A 27 -14.05 -2.98 4.97
N LYS A 28 -12.74 -2.94 4.72
CA LYS A 28 -11.83 -4.07 5.00
C LYS A 28 -11.76 -4.42 6.49
N ILE A 29 -11.76 -3.41 7.36
CA ILE A 29 -11.78 -3.60 8.82
C ILE A 29 -13.06 -4.31 9.23
N ARG A 30 -14.21 -3.86 8.72
CA ARG A 30 -15.51 -4.48 8.99
C ARG A 30 -15.54 -5.95 8.58
N GLU A 31 -15.11 -6.27 7.37
CA GLU A 31 -15.07 -7.65 6.86
C GLU A 31 -14.18 -8.57 7.71
N LYS A 32 -13.05 -8.06 8.20
CA LYS A 32 -12.17 -8.82 9.09
C LYS A 32 -12.79 -9.05 10.46
N ILE A 33 -13.39 -8.02 11.06
CA ILE A 33 -13.96 -8.09 12.41
C ILE A 33 -15.21 -8.99 12.45
N ILE A 34 -16.02 -9.03 11.38
CA ILE A 34 -17.20 -9.91 11.31
C ILE A 34 -16.83 -11.38 11.53
N ASN A 35 -15.62 -11.79 11.15
CA ASN A 35 -15.15 -13.17 11.29
C ASN A 35 -14.46 -13.46 12.62
N GLU A 36 -14.32 -12.47 13.50
CA GLU A 36 -13.55 -12.56 14.75
C GLU A 36 -14.46 -12.31 15.96
N ASP A 37 -14.33 -13.15 16.99
CA ASP A 37 -15.06 -13.00 18.26
C ASP A 37 -14.22 -12.10 19.19
N LEU A 38 -14.35 -10.78 19.03
CA LEU A 38 -13.61 -9.79 19.82
C LEU A 38 -14.41 -9.29 21.03
N GLU A 39 -13.71 -9.07 22.15
CA GLU A 39 -14.23 -8.30 23.27
C GLU A 39 -14.18 -6.80 22.96
N GLU A 40 -15.03 -6.02 23.61
CA GLU A 40 -15.13 -4.56 23.42
C GLU A 40 -13.79 -3.83 23.61
N GLU A 41 -13.03 -4.18 24.65
CA GLU A 41 -11.72 -3.58 24.94
C GLU A 41 -10.67 -3.93 23.87
N GLN A 42 -10.75 -5.13 23.29
CA GLN A 42 -9.86 -5.56 22.21
C GLN A 42 -10.19 -4.83 20.91
N LEU A 43 -11.48 -4.62 20.62
CA LEU A 43 -11.93 -3.86 19.48
C LEU A 43 -11.45 -2.41 19.57
N GLU A 44 -11.66 -1.76 20.72
CA GLU A 44 -11.23 -0.37 20.94
C GLU A 44 -9.72 -0.23 20.76
N TYR A 45 -8.94 -1.13 21.37
CA TYR A 45 -7.48 -1.16 21.21
C TYR A 45 -7.07 -1.30 19.75
N PHE A 46 -7.72 -2.20 19.02
CA PHE A 46 -7.41 -2.47 17.62
C PHE A 46 -7.71 -1.26 16.72
N LEU A 47 -8.88 -0.64 16.88
CA LEU A 47 -9.27 0.54 16.11
C LEU A 47 -8.35 1.73 16.41
N ASN A 48 -8.01 1.96 17.68
CA ASN A 48 -7.06 2.99 18.08
C ASN A 48 -5.67 2.75 17.45
N LYS A 49 -5.20 1.50 17.46
CA LYS A 49 -3.95 1.13 16.78
C LYS A 49 -3.98 1.38 15.29
N ILE A 50 -5.10 1.12 14.61
CA ILE A 50 -5.25 1.43 13.19
C ILE A 50 -5.16 2.93 12.97
N TYR A 51 -5.86 3.73 13.76
CA TYR A 51 -5.83 5.18 13.65
C TYR A 51 -4.41 5.74 13.82
N ILE A 52 -3.68 5.31 14.85
CA ILE A 52 -2.30 5.75 15.09
C ILE A 52 -1.39 5.35 13.91
N ASN A 53 -1.46 4.09 13.47
CA ASN A 53 -0.62 3.60 12.38
C ASN A 53 -0.92 4.30 11.06
N TYR A 54 -2.19 4.58 10.78
CA TYR A 54 -2.60 5.31 9.59
C TYR A 54 -2.01 6.73 9.57
N ASN A 55 -2.15 7.47 10.67
CA ASN A 55 -1.60 8.82 10.78
C ASN A 55 -0.07 8.84 10.67
N ASN A 56 0.62 7.86 11.27
CA ASN A 56 2.07 7.74 11.17
C ASN A 56 2.56 7.35 9.77
N ALA A 57 1.69 6.77 8.93
CA ALA A 57 2.02 6.39 7.57
C ALA A 57 1.77 7.52 6.55
N LEU A 58 1.22 8.65 6.97
CA LEU A 58 1.04 9.80 6.11
C LEU A 58 2.39 10.43 5.79
N VAL A 59 2.58 10.76 4.51
CA VAL A 59 3.77 11.48 4.04
C VAL A 59 3.77 12.91 4.59
N GLU A 60 4.94 13.40 4.99
CA GLU A 60 5.05 14.78 5.47
C GLU A 60 4.87 15.77 4.32
N THR A 61 4.30 16.94 4.63
CA THR A 61 4.16 18.00 3.62
C THR A 61 5.54 18.54 3.24
N SER A 62 5.79 18.72 1.95
CA SER A 62 7.08 19.17 1.37
C SER A 62 8.17 18.09 1.27
N GLU A 63 7.83 16.82 1.50
CA GLU A 63 8.75 15.72 1.22
C GLU A 63 8.97 15.59 -0.31
N PRO A 64 10.20 15.36 -0.80
CA PRO A 64 10.52 15.33 -2.23
C PRO A 64 10.09 14.02 -2.91
N VAL A 65 8.79 13.71 -2.87
CA VAL A 65 8.20 12.48 -3.38
C VAL A 65 8.47 12.23 -4.87
N GLY A 66 8.59 13.30 -5.67
CA GLY A 66 8.89 13.19 -7.10
C GLY A 66 10.29 12.63 -7.38
N THR A 67 11.29 13.10 -6.64
CA THR A 67 12.67 12.60 -6.75
C THR A 67 12.77 11.15 -6.28
N VAL A 68 12.14 10.83 -5.14
CA VAL A 68 12.13 9.47 -4.58
C VAL A 68 11.41 8.50 -5.53
N ALA A 69 10.27 8.91 -6.10
CA ALA A 69 9.54 8.10 -7.08
C ALA A 69 10.34 7.85 -8.36
N ALA A 70 10.99 8.89 -8.90
CA ALA A 70 11.83 8.77 -10.09
C ALA A 70 13.00 7.80 -9.87
N GLN A 71 13.67 7.88 -8.71
CA GLN A 71 14.75 6.98 -8.34
C GLN A 71 14.26 5.54 -8.12
N SER A 72 13.12 5.36 -7.45
CA SER A 72 12.51 4.05 -7.20
C SER A 72 12.18 3.28 -8.48
N ILE A 73 11.83 4.00 -9.57
CA ILE A 73 11.60 3.39 -10.89
C ILE A 73 12.92 3.14 -11.64
N GLY A 74 13.90 4.04 -11.50
CA GLY A 74 15.17 3.97 -12.25
C GLY A 74 16.17 2.93 -11.72
N GLU A 75 16.26 2.73 -10.40
CA GLU A 75 17.22 1.80 -9.79
C GLU A 75 17.01 0.35 -10.23
N PRO A 76 15.78 -0.21 -10.23
CA PRO A 76 15.54 -1.56 -10.74
C PRO A 76 15.93 -1.72 -12.21
N GLY A 77 15.79 -0.68 -13.04
CA GLY A 77 16.13 -0.71 -14.47
C GLY A 77 17.63 -0.93 -14.71
N THR A 78 18.48 -0.32 -13.89
CA THR A 78 19.93 -0.52 -13.97
C THR A 78 20.34 -1.91 -13.48
N GLN A 79 19.75 -2.40 -12.39
CA GLN A 79 19.98 -3.76 -11.90
C GLN A 79 19.52 -4.82 -12.90
N MET A 80 18.38 -4.59 -13.56
CA MET A 80 17.85 -5.49 -14.58
C MET A 80 18.75 -5.53 -15.82
N THR A 81 19.35 -4.41 -16.18
CA THR A 81 20.33 -4.31 -17.28
C THR A 81 21.64 -5.01 -16.91
N LEU A 82 22.19 -4.80 -15.71
CA LEU A 82 23.40 -5.49 -15.23
C LEU A 82 23.22 -7.01 -15.11
N ARG A 83 22.04 -7.48 -14.66
CA ARG A 83 21.69 -8.91 -14.70
C ARG A 83 21.64 -9.40 -16.16
N THR A 84 20.98 -8.66 -17.06
CA THR A 84 20.91 -9.04 -18.49
C THR A 84 22.30 -9.13 -19.13
N PHE A 85 23.25 -8.24 -18.80
CA PHE A 85 24.63 -8.32 -19.30
C PHE A 85 25.42 -9.52 -18.74
N HIS A 86 25.22 -9.91 -17.48
CA HIS A 86 25.81 -11.13 -16.94
C HIS A 86 25.22 -12.39 -17.61
N TYR A 87 23.92 -12.44 -17.87
CA TYR A 87 23.26 -13.57 -18.54
C TYR A 87 23.52 -13.61 -20.07
N ALA A 88 23.68 -12.46 -20.73
CA ALA A 88 24.00 -12.40 -22.17
C ALA A 88 25.41 -12.96 -22.51
N GLY A 89 26.29 -13.11 -21.52
CA GLY A 89 27.60 -13.77 -21.67
C GLY A 89 27.57 -15.29 -21.50
N VAL A 90 26.44 -15.88 -21.07
CA VAL A 90 26.26 -17.31 -20.82
C VAL A 90 25.05 -17.79 -21.62
N GLU A 91 25.30 -18.12 -22.89
CA GLU A 91 24.43 -18.81 -23.86
C GLU A 91 22.89 -18.69 -23.76
N GLU A 92 22.34 -18.08 -24.82
CA GLU A 92 21.04 -18.30 -25.49
C GLU A 92 19.72 -17.75 -24.88
N PHE A 93 19.17 -16.78 -25.65
CA PHE A 93 17.78 -16.40 -25.88
C PHE A 93 16.70 -16.77 -24.82
N SER A 94 16.11 -15.74 -24.21
CA SER A 94 14.67 -15.42 -24.37
C SER A 94 14.15 -14.55 -23.21
N VAL A 95 14.38 -13.21 -23.21
CA VAL A 95 13.64 -12.29 -22.30
C VAL A 95 13.46 -10.87 -22.87
N THR A 96 13.45 -10.70 -24.20
CA THR A 96 13.58 -9.36 -24.82
C THR A 96 12.32 -8.49 -24.77
N GLN A 97 11.20 -8.93 -24.17
CA GLN A 97 9.92 -8.22 -24.33
C GLN A 97 9.36 -7.54 -23.07
N ALA A 98 9.79 -7.91 -21.85
CA ALA A 98 9.27 -7.27 -20.63
C ALA A 98 9.91 -5.89 -20.37
N ASN A 99 11.22 -5.78 -20.60
CA ASN A 99 12.00 -4.60 -20.21
C ASN A 99 11.77 -3.40 -21.14
N ALA A 100 11.58 -3.66 -22.44
CA ALA A 100 11.29 -2.62 -23.43
C ALA A 100 9.89 -2.00 -23.23
N LEU A 101 8.90 -2.80 -22.76
CA LEU A 101 7.53 -2.34 -22.59
C LEU A 101 7.35 -1.40 -21.38
N LEU A 102 8.11 -1.64 -20.30
CA LEU A 102 8.08 -0.78 -19.11
C LEU A 102 8.67 0.61 -19.40
N LEU A 103 9.76 0.66 -20.17
CA LEU A 103 10.40 1.93 -20.55
C LEU A 103 9.51 2.78 -21.46
N HIS A 104 8.81 2.15 -22.41
CA HIS A 104 7.87 2.86 -23.29
C HIS A 104 6.65 3.41 -22.52
N LYS A 105 6.07 2.65 -21.58
CA LYS A 105 4.93 3.12 -20.77
C LYS A 105 5.28 4.23 -19.79
N ALA A 106 6.48 4.18 -19.20
CA ALA A 106 6.95 5.21 -18.28
C ALA A 106 7.15 6.57 -18.97
N LEU A 107 7.67 6.58 -20.20
CA LEU A 107 7.85 7.82 -20.98
C LEU A 107 6.52 8.49 -21.36
N HIS A 108 5.45 7.72 -21.59
CA HIS A 108 4.15 8.25 -22.00
C HIS A 108 3.32 8.81 -20.81
N GLN A 109 3.64 8.44 -19.57
CA GLN A 109 2.96 8.98 -18.38
C GLN A 109 3.59 10.27 -17.83
N VAL A 110 4.79 10.65 -18.29
CA VAL A 110 5.48 11.86 -17.82
C VAL A 110 5.31 13.05 -18.79
N ILE A 111 4.90 12.80 -20.05
CA ILE A 111 4.76 13.83 -21.10
C ILE A 111 3.29 14.01 -21.55
N GLY A 112 2.33 13.34 -20.89
CA GLY A 112 0.89 13.44 -21.17
C GLY A 112 0.14 14.23 -20.13
#